data_AF-A0A7J8BN32-F1
#
_entry.id   AF-A0A7J8BN32-F1
#
_cell.length_a   1.000
_cell.length_b   1.000
_cell.length_c   1.000
_cell.angle_alpha   90.00
_cell.angle_beta   90.00
_cell.angle_gamma   90.00
#
_symmetry.space_group_name_H-M   'P 1'
#
loop_
_entity.id
_entity.type
_entity.pdbx_description
1 polymer ?
#
loop_
_entity_poly.entity_id
_entity_poly.type
_entity_poly.pdbx_seq_one_letter_code
_entity_poly.pdbx_strand_id
1 'polypeptide(L)'
;MPGSGASWRATPGSSPSSLKDSACPRLDFPLQVAARRRTRGLRGPGLQTRHDLFCQAGACSQDDWISAVRPVIEKRIQKYSEGEIRFNLMAIVSDRKMIYEQKIAELQRQLAEEEPMDTDQGSVLSAIQSEVARNQMLIEEEVQKLKRYKIENIRRKHNYLPFIMELLKTLAEHQQLIPLVEKAKEKQNAKKAQETK
;
A
#
# COMPACT_ATOMS: atom_id res chain seq x y z
N MET A 1 -71.19 12.05 -3.79
CA MET A 1 -69.96 11.59 -4.49
C MET A 1 -68.78 11.83 -3.54
N PRO A 2 -67.98 10.80 -3.24
CA PRO A 2 -67.30 10.65 -1.95
C PRO A 2 -65.81 10.98 -1.98
N GLY A 3 -65.20 11.13 -0.80
CA GLY A 3 -63.75 11.25 -0.65
C GLY A 3 -63.32 11.33 0.82
N SER A 4 -63.41 10.20 1.52
CA SER A 4 -62.95 9.99 2.91
C SER A 4 -61.44 10.20 3.06
N GLY A 5 -61.04 11.09 3.98
CA GLY A 5 -59.66 11.23 4.44
C GLY A 5 -59.49 10.70 5.86
N ALA A 6 -59.09 9.43 5.97
CA ALA A 6 -58.48 8.84 7.16
C ALA A 6 -56.99 9.26 7.20
N SER A 7 -56.23 9.33 8.29
CA SER A 7 -56.48 9.19 9.72
C SER A 7 -55.15 9.41 10.48
N TRP A 8 -55.28 9.57 11.80
CA TRP A 8 -54.31 9.33 12.88
C TRP A 8 -53.11 10.27 13.08
N ARG A 9 -53.30 11.11 14.09
CA ARG A 9 -52.33 11.77 14.95
C ARG A 9 -51.68 10.73 15.88
N ALA A 10 -50.38 10.86 16.17
CA ALA A 10 -49.75 10.22 17.34
C ALA A 10 -48.66 11.15 17.91
N THR A 11 -48.78 11.46 19.20
CA THR A 11 -47.71 11.99 20.07
C THR A 11 -47.40 10.91 21.14
N PRO A 12 -46.54 11.17 22.14
CA PRO A 12 -45.16 10.68 22.23
C PRO A 12 -44.97 9.62 23.34
N GLY A 13 -43.84 8.90 23.35
CA GLY A 13 -43.48 8.13 24.55
C GLY A 13 -42.45 7.02 24.35
N SER A 14 -41.30 7.24 24.97
CA SER A 14 -40.49 6.28 25.74
C SER A 14 -39.74 5.13 25.04
N SER A 15 -38.43 5.16 25.32
CA SER A 15 -37.35 4.20 25.07
C SER A 15 -37.66 2.74 25.43
N PRO A 16 -36.84 1.79 24.94
CA PRO A 16 -35.83 1.25 25.87
C PRO A 16 -34.46 0.88 25.22
N SER A 17 -33.41 1.24 25.96
CA SER A 17 -32.17 0.49 26.24
C SER A 17 -31.39 -0.31 25.17
N SER A 18 -30.08 -0.06 25.21
CA SER A 18 -28.98 -1.06 25.18
C SER A 18 -28.45 -1.55 23.82
N LEU A 19 -27.31 -0.98 23.40
CA LEU A 19 -26.20 -1.67 22.74
C LEU A 19 -24.93 -0.81 22.92
N LYS A 20 -24.36 -0.80 24.13
CA LYS A 20 -23.13 -1.52 24.49
C LYS A 20 -21.96 -1.24 23.54
N ASP A 21 -21.09 -0.36 24.02
CA ASP A 21 -19.67 -0.26 23.67
C ASP A 21 -19.06 -1.66 23.59
N SER A 22 -18.72 -2.07 22.37
CA SER A 22 -17.89 -3.26 22.14
C SER A 22 -16.49 -2.80 21.80
N ALA A 23 -15.65 -2.89 22.82
CA ALA A 23 -14.21 -2.72 22.76
C ALA A 23 -13.60 -3.43 21.54
N CYS A 24 -12.68 -2.75 20.87
CA CYS A 24 -11.76 -3.37 19.93
C CYS A 24 -11.04 -4.54 20.64
N PRO A 25 -11.15 -5.79 20.17
CA PRO A 25 -10.35 -6.86 20.73
C PRO A 25 -8.90 -6.65 20.27
N ARG A 26 -8.01 -6.39 21.23
CA ARG A 26 -6.58 -6.66 21.12
C ARG A 26 -6.43 -8.08 20.56
N LEU A 27 -5.85 -8.19 19.37
CA LEU A 27 -5.34 -9.47 18.88
C LEU A 27 -4.00 -9.72 19.56
N ASP A 28 -4.07 -10.34 20.75
CA ASP A 28 -2.98 -11.10 21.32
C ASP A 28 -2.69 -12.28 20.37
N PHE A 29 -1.46 -12.34 19.87
CA PHE A 29 -0.93 -13.47 19.11
C PHE A 29 -0.64 -14.63 20.06
N PRO A 30 -1.30 -15.80 19.96
CA PRO A 30 -0.80 -17.00 20.60
C PRO A 30 0.25 -17.64 19.68
N LEU A 31 1.50 -17.61 20.12
CA LEU A 31 2.53 -18.57 19.72
C LEU A 31 1.99 -19.97 19.97
N GLN A 32 1.64 -20.68 18.89
CA GLN A 32 1.43 -22.12 18.98
C GLN A 32 2.27 -22.82 17.91
N VAL A 33 3.39 -23.36 18.40
CA VAL A 33 4.29 -24.25 17.68
C VAL A 33 3.53 -25.55 17.40
N ALA A 34 3.02 -25.71 16.18
CA ALA A 34 2.47 -26.96 15.70
C ALA A 34 3.58 -27.78 15.02
N ALA A 35 4.13 -28.73 15.77
CA ALA A 35 5.01 -29.76 15.24
C ALA A 35 4.22 -30.72 14.32
N ARG A 36 4.29 -30.50 13.00
CA ARG A 36 3.86 -31.50 12.01
C ARG A 36 5.08 -32.27 11.51
N ARG A 37 5.12 -33.57 11.86
CA ARG A 37 5.99 -34.58 11.23
C ARG A 37 5.76 -34.55 9.72
N ARG A 38 6.78 -34.16 8.95
CA ARG A 38 6.79 -34.25 7.49
C ARG A 38 7.63 -35.45 7.06
N THR A 39 6.96 -36.39 6.41
CA THR A 39 7.53 -37.47 5.63
C THR A 39 8.44 -36.92 4.53
N ARG A 40 9.49 -37.68 4.23
CA ARG A 40 10.59 -37.39 3.30
C ARG A 40 10.07 -37.00 1.91
N GLY A 41 10.68 -35.97 1.32
CA GLY A 41 10.55 -35.66 -0.10
C GLY A 41 11.16 -34.32 -0.47
N LEU A 42 12.39 -34.37 -0.99
CA LEU A 42 13.05 -33.35 -1.82
C LEU A 42 13.32 -31.97 -1.15
N ARG A 43 14.52 -31.86 -0.56
CA ARG A 43 15.14 -30.60 -0.13
C ARG A 43 15.52 -29.77 -1.36
N GLY A 44 14.77 -28.69 -1.64
CA GLY A 44 15.34 -27.51 -2.29
C GLY A 44 16.30 -26.79 -1.32
N PRO A 45 17.16 -25.86 -1.80
CA PRO A 45 18.13 -25.16 -0.98
C PRO A 45 17.42 -24.16 -0.05
N GLY A 46 16.91 -24.68 1.06
CA GLY A 46 16.44 -23.89 2.18
C GLY A 46 17.64 -23.43 3.02
N LEU A 47 17.82 -22.11 3.04
CA LEU A 47 18.27 -21.32 4.17
C LEU A 47 19.58 -21.80 4.83
N GLN A 48 20.70 -21.32 4.29
CA GLN A 48 21.93 -21.19 5.06
C GLN A 48 21.65 -20.21 6.22
N THR A 49 21.39 -20.72 7.41
CA THR A 49 21.56 -19.96 8.66
C THR A 49 23.05 -19.78 8.87
N ARG A 50 23.64 -18.80 8.19
CA ARG A 50 24.89 -18.19 8.60
C ARG A 50 24.63 -16.71 8.67
N HIS A 51 24.91 -16.17 9.85
CA HIS A 51 25.08 -14.76 10.12
C HIS A 51 26.35 -14.23 9.41
N ASP A 52 26.59 -14.68 8.17
CA ASP A 52 27.78 -14.37 7.38
C ASP A 52 27.37 -13.62 6.13
N LEU A 53 28.11 -12.55 5.86
CA LEU A 53 28.08 -11.63 4.72
C LEU A 53 27.33 -10.29 4.93
N PHE A 54 27.30 -9.76 6.16
CA PHE A 54 27.15 -8.30 6.31
C PHE A 54 28.44 -7.60 6.77
N CYS A 55 29.30 -8.27 7.56
CA CYS A 55 30.56 -7.68 8.06
C CYS A 55 31.78 -7.88 7.13
N GLN A 56 31.61 -7.73 5.82
CA GLN A 56 32.76 -7.58 4.91
C GLN A 56 32.56 -6.47 3.87
N ALA A 57 31.58 -5.59 4.08
CA ALA A 57 31.74 -4.22 3.62
C ALA A 57 32.71 -3.56 4.60
N GLY A 58 33.88 -3.11 4.13
CA GLY A 58 34.90 -2.47 4.96
C GLY A 58 34.35 -1.30 5.78
N ALA A 59 35.17 -0.74 6.68
CA ALA A 59 34.81 0.36 7.58
C ALA A 59 33.89 1.40 6.90
N CYS A 60 32.59 1.32 7.20
CA CYS A 60 31.60 2.27 6.73
C CYS A 60 31.40 3.29 7.85
N SER A 61 31.55 4.57 7.53
CA SER A 61 31.00 5.63 8.38
C SER A 61 29.49 5.39 8.50
N GLN A 62 28.96 5.49 9.72
CA GLN A 62 27.54 5.22 10.04
C GLN A 62 26.57 5.98 9.11
N ASP A 63 27.00 7.13 8.60
CA ASP A 63 26.21 8.04 7.77
C ASP A 63 26.20 7.68 6.27
N ASP A 64 27.22 6.97 5.76
CA ASP A 64 27.45 6.74 4.31
C ASP A 64 27.49 5.26 3.90
N TRP A 65 26.76 4.41 4.62
CA TRP A 65 26.68 2.96 4.35
C TRP A 65 26.05 2.63 2.97
N ILE A 66 25.26 3.54 2.39
CA ILE A 66 24.59 3.33 1.09
C ILE A 66 25.62 3.16 -0.03
N SER A 67 26.69 3.95 0.00
CA SER A 67 27.79 3.90 -0.97
C SER A 67 28.53 2.57 -0.92
N ALA A 68 28.60 1.94 0.25
CA ALA A 68 29.19 0.63 0.44
C ALA A 68 28.27 -0.51 0.04
N VAL A 69 26.95 -0.40 0.27
CA VAL A 69 25.98 -1.46 -0.04
C VAL A 69 25.61 -1.49 -1.53
N ARG A 70 25.61 -0.36 -2.23
CA ARG A 70 25.32 -0.27 -3.67
C ARG A 70 26.11 -1.28 -4.53
N PRO A 71 27.47 -1.35 -4.47
CA PRO A 71 28.23 -2.30 -5.27
C PRO A 71 27.99 -3.76 -4.85
N VAL A 72 27.58 -4.01 -3.60
CA VAL A 72 27.25 -5.37 -3.12
C VAL A 72 25.93 -5.86 -3.73
N ILE A 73 24.92 -4.99 -3.78
CA ILE A 73 23.63 -5.31 -4.40
C ILE A 73 23.80 -5.51 -5.91
N GLU A 74 24.55 -4.63 -6.58
CA GLU A 74 24.80 -4.73 -8.02
C GLU A 74 25.53 -6.02 -8.39
N LYS A 75 26.60 -6.38 -7.66
CA LYS A 75 27.29 -7.67 -7.80
C LYS A 75 26.36 -8.87 -7.59
N ARG A 76 25.33 -8.74 -6.77
CA ARG A 76 24.36 -9.81 -6.53
C ARG A 76 23.34 -9.92 -7.68
N ILE A 77 22.95 -8.80 -8.28
CA ILE A 77 22.05 -8.76 -9.44
C ILE A 77 22.75 -9.33 -10.67
N GLN A 78 24.02 -8.99 -10.90
CA GLN A 78 24.83 -9.48 -12.03
C GLN A 78 25.08 -11.00 -12.03
N LYS A 79 24.76 -11.71 -10.93
CA LYS A 79 24.83 -13.18 -10.88
C LYS A 79 23.68 -13.86 -11.62
N TYR A 80 22.60 -13.14 -11.89
CA TYR A 80 21.46 -13.65 -12.66
C TYR A 80 21.66 -13.36 -14.15
N SER A 81 20.97 -14.09 -15.01
CA SER A 81 21.05 -13.88 -16.47
C SER A 81 20.59 -12.47 -16.85
N GLU A 82 21.14 -11.92 -17.94
CA GLU A 82 20.95 -10.52 -18.39
C GLU A 82 19.49 -10.15 -18.78
N GLY A 83 18.51 -11.00 -18.50
CA GLY A 83 17.07 -10.73 -18.65
C GLY A 83 16.22 -11.05 -17.42
N GLU A 84 16.81 -11.45 -16.29
CA GLU A 84 16.06 -11.82 -15.08
C GLU A 84 15.79 -10.61 -14.17
N ILE A 85 14.59 -10.03 -14.31
CA ILE A 85 14.16 -8.81 -13.58
C ILE A 85 13.33 -9.17 -12.32
N ARG A 86 13.29 -10.45 -11.90
CA ARG A 86 12.45 -10.93 -10.80
C ARG A 86 13.07 -10.68 -9.41
N PHE A 87 13.45 -9.44 -9.13
CA PHE A 87 13.92 -9.03 -7.80
C PHE A 87 13.02 -7.95 -7.20
N ASN A 88 12.97 -7.91 -5.87
CA ASN A 88 12.28 -6.88 -5.12
C ASN A 88 13.26 -6.28 -4.12
N LEU A 89 13.38 -4.96 -4.13
CA LEU A 89 14.21 -4.20 -3.20
C LEU A 89 13.31 -3.28 -2.39
N MET A 90 13.29 -3.46 -1.07
CA MET A 90 12.61 -2.57 -0.13
C MET A 90 13.64 -2.00 0.84
N ALA A 91 13.45 -0.73 1.21
CA ALA A 91 14.24 -0.07 2.25
C ALA A 91 13.35 0.20 3.46
N ILE A 92 13.84 -0.12 4.65
CA ILE A 92 13.23 0.32 5.89
C ILE A 92 13.72 1.75 6.14
N VAL A 93 12.78 2.67 6.24
CA VAL A 93 13.05 4.09 6.41
C VAL A 93 12.19 4.60 7.56
N SER A 94 12.67 5.65 8.24
CA SER A 94 11.87 6.40 9.20
C SER A 94 10.62 6.99 8.54
N ASP A 95 9.61 7.27 9.36
CA ASP A 95 8.36 7.84 8.88
C ASP A 95 8.61 9.20 8.19
N ARG A 96 8.41 9.22 6.87
CA ARG A 96 8.63 10.41 6.04
C ARG A 96 7.63 11.51 6.38
N LYS A 97 6.40 11.15 6.73
CA LYS A 97 5.36 12.12 7.10
C LYS A 97 5.80 12.88 8.35
N MET A 98 6.25 12.16 9.37
CA MET A 98 6.73 12.74 10.62
C MET A 98 7.92 13.69 10.39
N ILE A 99 8.86 13.31 9.51
CA ILE A 99 10.00 14.19 9.16
C ILE A 99 9.53 15.49 8.52
N TYR A 100 8.58 15.44 7.58
CA TYR A 100 8.07 16.65 6.93
C TYR A 100 7.24 17.52 7.88
N GLU A 101 6.47 16.91 8.79
CA GLU A 101 5.72 17.63 9.82
C GLU A 101 6.66 18.39 10.78
N GLN A 102 7.75 17.74 11.23
CA GLN A 102 8.78 18.40 12.05
C GLN A 102 9.44 19.56 11.30
N LYS A 103 9.76 19.39 10.02
CA LYS A 103 10.35 20.46 9.19
C LYS A 103 9.41 21.64 9.02
N ILE A 104 8.11 21.40 8.82
CA ILE A 104 7.12 22.48 8.74
C ILE A 104 7.03 23.21 10.07
N ALA A 105 7.00 22.50 11.20
CA ALA A 105 6.94 23.13 12.53
C ALA A 105 8.16 24.02 12.80
N GLU A 106 9.35 23.58 12.38
CA GLU A 106 10.59 24.36 12.49
C GLU A 106 10.56 25.61 11.59
N LEU A 107 10.17 25.47 10.32
CA LEU A 107 10.05 26.60 9.38
C LEU A 107 8.98 27.61 9.83
N GLN A 108 7.88 27.13 10.43
CA GLN A 108 6.85 27.99 11.01
C GLN A 108 7.33 28.74 12.25
N ARG A 109 8.21 28.11 13.05
CA ARG A 109 8.83 28.75 14.21
C ARG A 109 9.79 29.86 13.77
N GLN A 110 10.61 29.62 12.76
CA GLN A 110 11.51 30.62 12.19
C GLN A 110 10.73 31.83 11.66
N LEU A 111 9.59 31.57 10.98
CA LEU A 111 8.70 32.62 10.48
C LEU A 111 8.00 33.42 11.60
N ALA A 112 7.88 32.87 12.81
CA ALA A 112 7.29 33.54 13.97
C ALA A 112 8.33 34.30 14.82
N GLU A 113 9.61 33.92 14.74
CA GLU A 113 10.72 34.57 15.46
C GLU A 113 11.31 35.76 14.67
N GLU A 114 11.15 35.80 13.35
CA GLU A 114 11.50 36.95 12.50
C GLU A 114 10.43 38.07 12.61
N GLU A 115 10.56 38.94 13.62
CA GLU A 115 9.77 40.16 13.75
C GLU A 115 10.00 41.14 12.57
N PRO A 116 8.96 41.88 12.12
CA PRO A 116 8.96 42.57 10.83
C PRO A 116 9.66 43.94 10.90
N MET A 117 10.99 43.95 10.83
CA MET A 117 11.76 45.17 10.59
C MET A 117 12.92 44.86 9.64
N ASP A 118 12.64 44.82 8.33
CA ASP A 118 13.42 45.44 7.23
C ASP A 118 13.01 44.90 5.85
N THR A 119 13.14 45.71 4.81
CA THR A 119 12.56 45.48 3.47
C THR A 119 13.21 44.33 2.68
N ASP A 120 14.42 43.92 3.06
CA ASP A 120 15.16 42.80 2.44
C ASP A 120 14.71 41.41 2.95
N GLN A 121 13.95 41.35 4.05
CA GLN A 121 13.44 40.10 4.62
C GLN A 121 12.28 39.48 3.83
N GLY A 122 11.62 40.25 2.95
CA GLY A 122 10.51 39.75 2.13
C GLY A 122 10.89 38.58 1.22
N SER A 123 12.15 38.54 0.75
CA SER A 123 12.66 37.43 -0.06
C SER A 123 12.86 36.15 0.76
N VAL A 124 13.29 36.27 2.02
CA VAL A 124 13.52 35.14 2.93
C VAL A 124 12.19 34.54 3.37
N LEU A 125 11.23 35.39 3.75
CA LEU A 125 9.87 34.97 4.09
C LEU A 125 9.17 34.23 2.93
N SER A 126 9.33 34.71 1.69
CA SER A 126 8.79 34.03 0.51
C SER A 126 9.44 32.66 0.26
N ALA A 127 10.75 32.53 0.51
CA ALA A 127 11.46 31.25 0.39
C ALA A 127 10.98 30.25 1.46
N ILE A 128 10.85 30.67 2.71
CA ILE A 128 10.35 29.83 3.82
C ILE A 128 8.91 29.39 3.54
N GLN A 129 8.03 30.30 3.09
CA GLN A 129 6.66 29.96 2.70
C GLN A 129 6.61 28.94 1.56
N SER A 130 7.50 29.09 0.56
CA SER A 130 7.63 28.13 -0.54
C SER A 130 8.09 26.76 -0.05
N GLU A 131 9.01 26.69 0.92
CA GLU A 131 9.45 25.44 1.51
C GLU A 131 8.35 24.76 2.35
N VAL A 132 7.56 25.53 3.11
CA VAL A 132 6.40 25.03 3.84
C VAL A 132 5.40 24.40 2.87
N ALA A 133 5.06 25.10 1.77
CA ALA A 133 4.17 24.58 0.74
C ALA A 133 4.72 23.29 0.10
N ARG A 134 6.03 23.26 -0.19
CA ARG A 134 6.69 22.06 -0.74
C ARG A 134 6.60 20.87 0.21
N ASN A 135 6.87 21.06 1.50
CA ASN A 135 6.77 19.98 2.49
C ASN A 135 5.32 19.53 2.69
N GLN A 136 4.34 20.44 2.62
CA GLN A 136 2.91 20.09 2.68
C GLN A 136 2.48 19.23 1.50
N MET A 137 2.93 19.54 0.28
CA MET A 137 2.68 18.69 -0.89
C MET A 137 3.24 17.27 -0.69
N LEU A 138 4.46 17.14 -0.16
CA LEU A 138 5.07 15.83 0.13
C LEU A 138 4.30 15.02 1.18
N ILE A 139 3.70 15.68 2.17
CA ILE A 139 2.83 15.02 3.15
C ILE A 139 1.58 14.47 2.47
N GLU A 140 0.93 15.27 1.62
CA GLU A 140 -0.27 14.82 0.90
C GLU A 140 0.04 13.63 -0.01
N GLU A 141 1.19 13.63 -0.69
CA GLU A 141 1.66 12.49 -1.48
C GLU A 141 1.81 11.20 -0.65
N GLU A 142 2.39 11.28 0.55
CA GLU A 142 2.56 10.12 1.43
C GLU A 142 1.20 9.63 1.96
N VAL A 143 0.27 10.54 2.29
CA VAL A 143 -1.11 10.20 2.67
C VAL A 143 -1.82 9.48 1.51
N GLN A 144 -1.68 9.97 0.28
CA GLN A 144 -2.24 9.32 -0.90
C GLN A 144 -1.64 7.93 -1.13
N LYS A 145 -0.34 7.76 -0.90
CA LYS A 145 0.35 6.47 -0.98
C LYS A 145 -0.21 5.46 0.03
N LEU A 146 -0.46 5.87 1.27
CA LEU A 146 -1.11 5.02 2.27
C LEU A 146 -2.54 4.64 1.87
N LYS A 147 -3.33 5.59 1.34
CA LYS A 147 -4.68 5.31 0.82
C LYS A 147 -4.63 4.28 -0.32
N ARG A 148 -3.70 4.43 -1.27
CA ARG A 148 -3.48 3.47 -2.36
C ARG A 148 -3.13 2.08 -1.82
N TYR A 149 -2.20 1.99 -0.88
CA TYR A 149 -1.81 0.71 -0.27
C TYR A 149 -2.96 0.03 0.48
N LYS A 150 -3.82 0.80 1.15
CA LYS A 150 -5.01 0.26 1.81
C LYS A 150 -5.95 -0.38 0.79
N ILE A 151 -6.27 0.34 -0.29
CA ILE A 151 -7.14 -0.17 -1.37
C ILE A 151 -6.52 -1.41 -2.01
N GLU A 152 -5.22 -1.38 -2.27
CA GLU A 152 -4.51 -2.50 -2.88
C GLU A 152 -4.48 -3.73 -1.98
N ASN A 153 -4.28 -3.55 -0.67
CA ASN A 153 -4.34 -4.63 0.30
C ASN A 153 -5.74 -5.27 0.36
N ILE A 154 -6.79 -4.45 0.30
CA ILE A 154 -8.17 -4.95 0.20
C ILE A 154 -8.32 -5.79 -1.06
N ARG A 155 -7.85 -5.30 -2.22
CA ARG A 155 -7.88 -6.05 -3.49
C ARG A 155 -7.11 -7.37 -3.39
N ARG A 156 -5.94 -7.41 -2.76
CA ARG A 156 -5.12 -8.62 -2.60
C ARG A 156 -5.75 -9.66 -1.66
N LYS A 157 -6.52 -9.22 -0.67
CA LYS A 157 -7.22 -10.11 0.29
C LYS A 157 -8.64 -10.48 -0.15
N HIS A 158 -9.19 -9.79 -1.14
CA HIS A 158 -10.57 -9.98 -1.57
C HIS A 158 -10.74 -11.32 -2.29
N ASN A 159 -11.79 -12.06 -1.92
CA ASN A 159 -12.17 -13.28 -2.63
C ASN A 159 -13.04 -12.93 -3.84
N TYR A 160 -12.47 -13.02 -5.05
CA TYR A 160 -13.17 -12.73 -6.29
C TYR A 160 -14.05 -13.88 -6.81
N LEU A 161 -14.00 -15.08 -6.21
CA LEU A 161 -14.74 -16.24 -6.72
C LEU A 161 -16.26 -16.01 -6.79
N PRO A 162 -16.94 -15.47 -5.74
CA PRO A 162 -18.38 -15.21 -5.81
C PRO A 162 -18.74 -14.22 -6.93
N PHE A 163 -17.96 -13.15 -7.06
CA PHE A 163 -18.13 -12.14 -8.10
C PHE A 163 -17.97 -12.73 -9.52
N ILE A 164 -16.95 -13.56 -9.74
CA ILE A 164 -16.73 -14.21 -11.04
C ILE A 164 -17.90 -15.12 -11.39
N MET A 165 -18.42 -15.87 -10.41
CA MET A 165 -19.55 -16.77 -10.64
C MET A 165 -20.83 -16.00 -11.01
N GLU A 166 -21.15 -14.90 -10.33
CA GLU A 166 -22.29 -14.04 -10.68
C GLU A 166 -22.10 -13.36 -12.04
N LEU A 167 -20.90 -12.92 -12.35
CA LEU A 167 -20.59 -12.34 -13.65
C LEU A 167 -20.83 -13.36 -14.78
N LEU A 168 -20.38 -14.60 -14.60
CA LEU A 168 -20.60 -15.65 -15.61
C LEU A 168 -22.08 -16.03 -15.74
N LYS A 169 -22.83 -16.08 -14.63
CA LYS A 169 -24.27 -16.35 -14.64
C LYS A 169 -25.04 -15.27 -15.40
N THR A 170 -24.79 -13.99 -15.09
CA THR A 170 -25.46 -12.86 -15.76
C THR A 170 -25.12 -12.81 -17.26
N LEU A 171 -23.88 -13.09 -17.66
CA LEU A 171 -23.49 -13.16 -19.07
C LEU A 171 -24.14 -14.33 -19.82
N ALA A 172 -24.38 -15.45 -19.15
CA ALA A 172 -25.11 -16.58 -19.71
C ALA A 172 -26.60 -16.26 -19.89
N GLU A 173 -27.22 -15.60 -18.91
CA GLU A 173 -28.62 -15.15 -18.96
C GLU A 173 -28.87 -14.19 -20.14
N HIS A 174 -27.95 -13.27 -20.39
CA HIS A 174 -28.03 -12.32 -21.51
C HIS A 174 -27.56 -12.92 -22.85
N GLN A 175 -27.18 -14.21 -22.89
CA GLN A 175 -26.67 -14.93 -24.07
C GLN A 175 -25.39 -14.31 -24.69
N GLN A 176 -24.64 -13.51 -23.93
CA GLN A 176 -23.42 -12.83 -24.39
C GLN A 176 -22.15 -13.66 -24.17
N LEU A 177 -22.23 -14.75 -23.41
CA LEU A 177 -21.06 -15.52 -23.00
C LEU A 177 -20.37 -16.24 -24.18
N ILE A 178 -21.16 -16.93 -25.02
CA ILE A 178 -20.65 -17.70 -26.16
C ILE A 178 -19.86 -16.82 -27.15
N PRO A 179 -20.40 -15.68 -27.66
CA PRO A 179 -19.67 -14.86 -28.63
C PRO A 179 -18.41 -14.24 -28.02
N LEU A 180 -18.38 -13.94 -26.72
CA LEU A 180 -17.19 -13.43 -26.05
C LEU A 180 -16.09 -14.48 -25.94
N VAL A 181 -16.46 -15.73 -25.67
CA VAL A 181 -15.51 -16.86 -25.60
C VAL A 181 -14.90 -17.15 -26.97
N GLU A 182 -15.70 -17.13 -28.04
CA GLU A 182 -15.22 -17.32 -29.41
C GLU A 182 -14.24 -16.21 -29.82
N LYS A 183 -14.61 -14.95 -29.58
CA LYS A 183 -13.73 -13.78 -29.82
C LYS A 183 -12.42 -13.86 -29.03
N ALA A 184 -12.45 -14.40 -27.81
CA ALA A 184 -11.24 -14.60 -27.01
C ALA A 184 -10.35 -15.73 -27.57
N LYS A 185 -10.95 -16.84 -28.03
CA LYS A 185 -10.23 -17.95 -28.67
C LYS A 185 -9.54 -17.50 -29.96
N GLU A 186 -10.20 -16.73 -30.80
CA GLU A 186 -9.62 -16.19 -32.04
C GLU A 186 -8.39 -15.33 -31.75
N LYS A 187 -8.49 -14.41 -30.77
CA LYS A 187 -7.36 -13.57 -30.33
C LYS A 187 -6.20 -14.40 -29.80
N GLN A 188 -6.48 -15.46 -29.04
CA GLN A 188 -5.45 -16.36 -28.53
C GLN A 188 -4.71 -17.09 -29.67
N ASN A 189 -5.46 -17.58 -30.67
CA ASN A 189 -4.89 -18.25 -31.83
C ASN A 189 -4.04 -17.29 -32.68
N ALA A 190 -4.50 -16.05 -32.87
CA ALA A 190 -3.74 -15.02 -33.57
C ALA A 190 -2.40 -14.69 -32.88
N LYS A 191 -2.39 -14.59 -31.54
CA LYS A 191 -1.15 -14.37 -30.76
C LYS A 191 -0.17 -15.53 -30.89
N LYS A 192 -0.65 -16.77 -30.76
CA LYS A 192 0.20 -17.96 -30.93
C LYS A 192 0.81 -18.01 -32.33
N ALA A 193 0.02 -17.71 -33.37
CA ALA A 193 0.53 -17.67 -34.75
C ALA A 193 1.58 -16.58 -34.99
N GLN A 194 1.55 -15.48 -34.22
CA GLN A 194 2.59 -14.44 -34.24
C GLN A 194 3.85 -14.83 -33.48
N GLU A 195 3.73 -15.57 -32.37
CA GLU A 195 4.88 -16.05 -31.58
C GLU A 195 5.63 -17.22 -32.24
N THR A 196 5.02 -17.91 -33.21
CA THR A 196 5.63 -19.06 -33.91
C THR A 196 6.31 -18.66 -35.23
N LYS A 197 6.27 -17.39 -35.62
CA LYS A 197 6.96 -16.83 -36.79
C LYS A 197 8.18 -16.03 -36.35
#